data_AF-A0A6D1AJK0-F1
#
_entry.id   AF-A0A6D1AJK0-F1
#
_cell.length_a   1.000
_cell.length_b   1.000
_cell.length_c   1.000
_cell.angle_alpha   90.00
_cell.angle_beta   90.00
_cell.angle_gamma   90.00
#
_symmetry.space_group_name_H-M   'P 1'
#
loop_
_entity.id
_entity.type
_entity.pdbx_description
1 polymer ?
#
loop_
_entity_poly.entity_id
_entity_poly.type
_entity_poly.pdbx_seq_one_letter_code
_entity_poly.pdbx_strand_id
1 'polypeptide(L)' 'VLRAFAEQQIPTILIDRKLPDLKLDTVTTDNRWITKEILQKVYSKGYTDVALFTEPISSISPRAERAAVYQEMASV' A
#
# COMPACT_ATOMS: atom_id res chain seq x y z
N VAL A 1 12.57 -10.07 15.97
CA VAL A 1 11.43 -10.99 16.18
C VAL A 1 11.01 -11.68 14.89
N LEU A 2 10.46 -10.98 13.88
CA LEU A 2 10.01 -11.64 12.64
C LEU A 2 11.13 -12.41 11.89
N ARG A 3 12.36 -11.88 11.86
CA ARG A 3 13.52 -12.62 11.31
C ARG A 3 13.79 -13.93 12.05
N ALA A 4 13.76 -13.91 13.38
CA ALA A 4 13.92 -15.11 14.19
C ALA A 4 12.80 -16.13 13.95
N PHE A 5 11.57 -15.68 13.73
CA PHE A 5 10.46 -16.58 13.39
C PHE A 5 10.64 -17.24 12.02
N ALA A 6 11.12 -16.48 11.04
CA ALA A 6 11.46 -17.03 9.73
C ALA A 6 12.63 -18.03 9.81
N GLU A 7 13.68 -17.71 10.57
CA GLU A 7 14.85 -18.58 10.78
C GLU A 7 14.50 -19.87 11.54
N GLN A 8 13.61 -19.78 12.53
CA GLN A 8 13.11 -20.92 13.30
C GLN A 8 11.97 -21.67 12.59
N GLN A 9 11.64 -21.31 11.35
CA GLN A 9 10.56 -21.90 10.55
C GLN A 9 9.21 -21.92 11.27
N ILE A 10 8.94 -20.91 12.10
CA ILE A 10 7.66 -20.76 12.78
C ILE A 10 6.63 -20.32 11.71
N PRO A 11 5.52 -21.06 11.52
CA PRO A 11 4.48 -20.67 10.59
C PRO A 11 3.97 -19.26 10.90
N THR A 12 4.20 -18.33 9.98
CA THR A 12 3.92 -16.91 10.18
C THR A 12 3.26 -16.35 8.92
N ILE A 13 2.13 -15.67 9.10
CA ILE A 13 1.43 -14.92 8.05
C ILE A 13 1.45 -13.44 8.44
N LEU A 14 1.87 -12.58 7.52
CA LEU A 14 1.83 -11.14 7.66
C LEU A 14 0.47 -10.60 7.22
N ILE A 15 -0.01 -9.54 7.86
CA ILE A 15 -1.25 -8.85 7.49
C ILE A 15 -0.93 -7.41 7.13
N ASP A 16 -1.54 -6.91 6.04
CA ASP A 16 -1.54 -5.53 5.55
C ASP A 16 -0.19 -5.02 5.02
N ARG A 17 0.94 -5.43 5.62
CA ARG A 17 2.28 -4.98 5.25
C ARG A 17 3.14 -6.11 4.72
N LYS A 18 3.65 -5.91 3.50
CA LYS A 18 4.67 -6.76 2.89
C LYS A 18 6.05 -6.46 3.51
N LEU A 19 6.85 -7.51 3.68
CA LEU A 19 8.28 -7.41 4.03
C LEU A 19 9.07 -8.16 2.95
N PRO A 20 9.47 -7.52 1.85
CA PRO A 20 10.09 -8.20 0.70
C PRO A 20 11.35 -8.99 1.07
N ASP A 21 12.10 -8.49 2.05
CA ASP A 21 13.33 -9.11 2.54
C ASP A 21 13.09 -10.39 3.37
N LEU A 22 11.83 -10.68 3.71
CA LEU A 22 11.42 -11.82 4.51
C LEU A 22 10.35 -12.60 3.72
N LYS A 23 10.70 -13.79 3.23
CA LYS A 23 9.81 -14.64 2.42
C LYS A 23 8.69 -15.26 3.27
N LEU A 24 7.79 -14.42 3.79
CA LEU A 24 6.62 -14.80 4.56
C LEU A 24 5.35 -14.52 3.76
N ASP A 25 4.39 -15.43 3.85
CA ASP A 25 3.07 -15.23 3.26
C ASP A 25 2.44 -13.98 3.83
N THR A 26 1.79 -13.19 2.97
CA THR A 26 1.19 -11.91 3.34
C THR A 26 -0.21 -11.81 2.79
N VAL A 27 -1.18 -11.50 3.64
CA VAL A 27 -2.54 -11.15 3.25
C VAL A 27 -2.66 -9.63 3.29
N THR A 28 -2.98 -9.03 2.16
CA THR A 28 -3.13 -7.58 2.00
C THR A 28 -4.20 -7.27 0.96
N THR A 29 -4.74 -6.07 1.02
CA THR A 29 -5.51 -5.51 -0.10
C THR A 29 -4.57 -5.16 -1.25
N ASP A 30 -5.13 -5.09 -2.47
CA ASP A 30 -4.45 -4.44 -3.60
C ASP A 30 -4.54 -2.92 -3.42
N ASN A 31 -3.53 -2.35 -2.76
CA ASN A 31 -3.49 -0.92 -2.48
C ASN A 31 -3.45 -0.08 -3.75
N ARG A 32 -2.90 -0.60 -4.85
CA ARG A 32 -2.87 0.15 -6.11
C ARG A 32 -4.27 0.20 -6.72
N TRP A 33 -4.92 -0.95 -6.84
CA TRP A 33 -6.27 -1.04 -7.41
C TRP A 33 -7.27 -0.21 -6.61
N ILE A 34 -7.31 -0.37 -5.28
CA ILE A 34 -8.29 0.36 -4.46
C ILE A 34 -8.07 1.88 -4.50
N THR A 35 -6.82 2.34 -4.58
CA THR A 35 -6.52 3.79 -4.70
C THR A 35 -7.01 4.34 -6.02
N LYS A 36 -6.78 3.60 -7.11
CA LYS A 36 -7.28 3.98 -8.43
C LYS A 36 -8.80 4.08 -8.45
N GLU A 37 -9.49 3.07 -7.92
CA GLU A 37 -10.95 3.04 -7.83
C GLU A 37 -11.51 4.22 -7.02
N ILE A 38 -10.87 4.58 -5.91
CA ILE A 38 -11.27 5.72 -5.08
C ILE A 38 -11.09 7.03 -5.86
N LEU A 39 -9.93 7.24 -6.49
CA LEU A 39 -9.66 8.47 -7.24
C LEU A 39 -10.60 8.61 -8.44
N GLN A 40 -10.85 7.53 -9.18
CA GLN A 40 -11.84 7.53 -10.27
C GLN A 40 -13.23 7.96 -9.79
N LYS A 41 -13.68 7.46 -8.63
CA LYS A 41 -14.97 7.84 -8.03
C LYS A 41 -15.01 9.28 -7.55
N VAL A 42 -13.88 9.82 -7.09
CA VAL A 42 -13.77 11.22 -6.68
C VAL A 42 -13.85 12.11 -7.91
N TYR A 43 -13.05 11.86 -8.95
CA TYR A 43 -13.08 12.65 -10.18
C TYR A 43 -14.43 12.53 -10.92
N SER A 44 -15.06 11.35 -10.94
CA SER A 44 -16.37 11.17 -11.57
C SER A 44 -17.49 11.99 -10.90
N LYS A 45 -17.28 12.45 -9.66
CA LYS A 45 -18.22 13.33 -8.93
C LYS A 45 -17.95 14.82 -9.16
N GLY A 46 -16.93 15.17 -9.96
CA GLY A 46 -16.59 16.56 -10.30
C GLY A 46 -15.64 17.24 -9.30
N TYR A 47 -15.02 16.51 -8.37
CA TYR A 47 -13.96 17.06 -7.54
C TYR A 47 -12.68 17.22 -8.36
N THR A 48 -12.13 18.45 -8.42
CA THR A 48 -10.93 18.79 -9.20
C THR A 48 -9.68 18.86 -8.34
N ASP A 49 -9.80 19.43 -7.14
CA ASP A 49 -8.69 19.63 -6.21
C ASP A 49 -8.70 18.56 -5.13
N VAL A 50 -8.00 17.46 -5.40
CA VAL A 50 -7.87 16.31 -4.50
C VAL A 50 -6.48 16.33 -3.88
N ALA A 51 -6.38 16.08 -2.57
CA ALA A 51 -5.11 16.00 -1.85
C ALA A 51 -4.96 14.66 -1.13
N LEU A 52 -3.74 14.10 -1.13
CA LEU A 52 -3.39 12.92 -0.35
C LEU A 52 -2.60 13.32 0.90
N PHE A 53 -3.15 12.98 2.08
CA PHE A 53 -2.44 13.10 3.35
C PHE A 53 -2.01 11.72 3.83
N THR A 54 -0.72 11.57 4.15
CA THR A 54 -0.14 10.30 4.62
C THR A 54 0.96 10.57 5.63
N GLU A 55 1.20 9.61 6.51
CA GLU A 55 2.44 9.54 7.29
C GLU A 55 3.66 9.42 6.37
N PRO A 56 4.89 9.69 6.87
CA PRO A 56 6.11 9.62 6.09
C PRO A 56 6.22 8.34 5.27
N ILE A 57 6.35 8.52 3.95
CA ILE A 57 6.54 7.43 3.01
C ILE A 57 8.00 6.96 3.16
N SER A 58 8.18 5.94 4.00
CA SER A 58 9.45 5.24 4.19
C SER A 58 9.41 3.89 3.48
N SER A 59 10.10 2.87 3.99
CA SER A 59 10.15 1.53 3.41
C SER A 59 8.85 0.71 3.54
N ILE A 60 7.70 1.35 3.70
CA ILE A 60 6.41 0.69 3.98
C ILE A 60 5.59 0.57 2.69
N SER A 61 5.37 -0.66 2.23
CA SER A 61 4.77 -0.96 0.92
C SER A 61 3.39 -0.33 0.68
N PRO A 62 2.41 -0.40 1.61
CA PRO A 62 1.08 0.14 1.32
C PRO A 62 1.04 1.65 1.10
N ARG A 63 1.79 2.42 1.90
CA ARG A 63 1.81 3.90 1.77
C ARG A 63 2.48 4.33 0.46
N ALA A 64 3.59 3.68 0.11
CA ALA A 64 4.28 3.93 -1.16
C ALA A 64 3.40 3.56 -2.36
N GLU A 65 2.71 2.42 -2.32
CA GLU A 65 1.79 1.97 -3.37
C GLU A 65 0.65 2.99 -3.61
N ARG A 66 0.00 3.49 -2.54
CA ARG A 66 -1.09 4.48 -2.64
C ARG A 66 -0.59 5.83 -3.13
N ALA A 67 0.54 6.31 -2.62
CA ALA A 67 1.12 7.58 -3.01
C ALA A 67 1.57 7.58 -4.49
N ALA A 68 2.15 6.49 -4.96
CA ALA A 68 2.52 6.33 -6.37
C ALA A 68 1.29 6.42 -7.28
N VAL A 69 0.21 5.68 -6.98
CA VAL A 69 -1.03 5.74 -7.79
C VAL A 69 -1.66 7.12 -7.73
N TYR A 70 -1.63 7.79 -6.58
CA TYR A 70 -2.09 9.17 -6.48
C TYR A 70 -1.29 10.10 -7.39
N GLN A 71 0.04 10.02 -7.40
CA GLN A 71 0.88 10.83 -8.29
C GLN A 71 0.63 10.54 -9.78
N GLU A 72 0.44 9.26 -10.13
CA GLU A 72 0.11 8.83 -11.50
C GLU A 72 -1.22 9.44 -11.99
N MET A 73 -2.20 9.64 -11.11
CA MET A 73 -3.55 10.08 -11.48
C MET A 73 -3.84 11.55 -11.24
N ALA A 74 -3.21 12.18 -10.25
CA ALA A 74 -3.41 13.60 -9.95
C ALA A 74 -2.67 14.53 -10.92
N SER A 75 -1.86 13.98 -11.84
CA SER A 75 -1.12 14.72 -12.86
C SER A 75 -1.94 15.03 -14.13
N VAL A 76 -3.28 15.06 -14.03
CA VAL A 76 -4.21 15.35 -15.14
C VAL A 76 -4.82 16.72 -14.97
#